data_AF-A0A136HSK7-F1
#
_entry.id   AF-A0A136HSK7-F1
#
_cell.length_a   1.000
_cell.length_b   1.000
_cell.length_c   1.000
_cell.angle_alpha   90.00
_cell.angle_beta   90.00
_cell.angle_gamma   90.00
#
_symmetry.space_group_name_H-M   'P 1'
#
loop_
_entity.id
_entity.type
_entity.pdbx_description
1 polymer ?
#
loop_
_entity_poly.entity_id
_entity_poly.type
_entity_poly.pdbx_seq_one_letter_code
_entity_poly.pdbx_strand_id
1 'polypeptide(L)'
;MNTDVNSVTQLHQPTPHMNTTVLRRKEVRDKTGLSNTSLHERIHDKTMPPPFSLGGRSVGFFEHEISAVLMARAAGQNDKQVKALVSLLVDKRKELASSFIQRISA
;
A
#
# COMPACT_ATOMS: atom_id res chain seq x y z
N MET A 1 -5.78 32.25 -32.73
CA MET A 1 -5.90 31.99 -31.29
C MET A 1 -6.76 30.76 -31.09
N ASN A 2 -6.19 29.59 -30.81
CA ASN A 2 -6.94 28.45 -30.27
C ASN A 2 -6.07 27.84 -29.16
N THR A 3 -6.59 27.93 -27.94
CA THR A 3 -5.98 27.59 -26.67
C THR A 3 -5.66 26.10 -26.59
N ASP A 4 -4.43 25.76 -26.17
CA ASP A 4 -3.98 24.41 -25.86
C ASP A 4 -4.97 23.68 -24.94
N VAL A 5 -5.70 22.70 -25.49
CA VAL A 5 -6.61 21.81 -24.74
C VAL A 5 -5.85 20.64 -24.08
N ASN A 6 -4.53 20.54 -24.30
CA ASN A 6 -3.72 19.42 -23.81
C ASN A 6 -3.10 19.63 -22.42
N SER A 7 -3.78 20.34 -21.52
CA SER A 7 -3.35 20.50 -20.11
C SER A 7 -4.30 19.88 -19.08
N VAL A 8 -5.35 19.15 -19.49
CA VAL A 8 -6.43 18.69 -18.57
C VAL A 8 -6.48 17.18 -18.34
N THR A 9 -5.44 16.41 -18.68
CA THR A 9 -5.47 14.98 -18.37
C THR A 9 -4.09 14.45 -18.01
N GLN A 10 -3.56 14.91 -16.88
CA GLN A 10 -2.91 13.95 -15.98
C GLN A 10 -3.97 12.90 -15.66
N LEU A 11 -3.98 11.84 -16.46
CA LEU A 11 -4.71 10.62 -16.14
C LEU A 11 -4.29 10.27 -14.72
N HIS A 12 -5.28 10.28 -13.83
CA HIS A 12 -5.20 10.01 -12.40
C HIS A 12 -4.84 8.53 -12.14
N GLN A 13 -3.86 7.99 -12.88
CA GLN A 13 -3.32 6.67 -12.64
C GLN A 13 -2.96 6.64 -11.16
N PRO A 14 -3.58 5.76 -10.35
CA PRO A 14 -3.09 5.50 -9.03
C PRO A 14 -1.78 4.71 -9.21
N THR A 15 -0.75 5.32 -9.76
CA THR A 15 0.58 4.75 -9.69
C THR A 15 0.88 4.61 -8.20
N PRO A 16 1.26 3.41 -7.73
CA PRO A 16 1.68 3.24 -6.35
C PRO A 16 3.06 3.91 -6.22
N HIS A 17 3.06 5.24 -6.09
CA HIS A 17 4.24 6.00 -5.74
C HIS A 17 4.67 5.55 -4.34
N MET A 18 5.96 5.31 -4.15
CA MET A 18 6.53 4.93 -2.86
C MET A 18 6.43 6.10 -1.88
N ASN A 19 5.24 6.30 -1.30
CA ASN A 19 4.95 7.35 -0.32
C ASN A 19 5.05 6.80 1.10
N THR A 20 5.50 7.59 2.06
CA THR A 20 5.56 7.18 3.47
C THR A 20 4.26 7.47 4.23
N THR A 21 3.18 7.81 3.51
CA THR A 21 1.87 8.08 4.11
C THR A 21 1.34 6.84 4.84
N VAL A 22 1.02 7.03 6.11
CA VAL A 22 0.54 5.96 6.98
C VAL A 22 -0.98 6.07 7.15
N LEU A 23 -1.66 4.96 6.94
CA LEU A 23 -3.08 4.78 7.22
C LEU A 23 -3.32 4.03 8.52
N ARG A 24 -4.30 4.49 9.31
CA ARG A 24 -4.81 3.77 10.47
C ARG A 24 -5.87 2.75 10.05
N ARG A 25 -6.19 1.79 10.93
CA ARG A 25 -7.20 0.74 10.67
C ARG A 25 -8.54 1.31 10.16
N LYS A 26 -9.01 2.42 10.73
CA LYS A 26 -10.25 3.09 10.31
C LYS A 26 -10.15 3.54 8.84
N GLU A 27 -9.07 4.21 8.46
CA GLU A 27 -8.86 4.72 7.09
C GLU A 27 -8.68 3.57 6.09
N VAL A 28 -7.99 2.49 6.47
CA VAL A 28 -7.89 1.29 5.63
C VAL A 28 -9.26 0.67 5.39
N ARG A 29 -10.11 0.57 6.42
CA ARG A 29 -11.49 0.13 6.25
C ARG A 29 -12.26 1.05 5.30
N ASP A 30 -12.20 2.35 5.51
CA ASP A 30 -12.96 3.32 4.73
C ASP A 30 -12.51 3.30 3.25
N LYS A 31 -11.21 3.06 2.98
CA LYS A 31 -10.67 2.89 1.62
C LYS A 31 -10.98 1.56 0.96
N THR A 32 -10.92 0.46 1.72
CA THR A 32 -11.11 -0.89 1.17
C THR A 32 -12.58 -1.33 1.14
N GLY A 33 -13.45 -0.64 1.88
CA GLY A 33 -14.84 -1.04 2.09
C GLY A 33 -15.00 -2.30 2.94
N LEU A 34 -13.93 -2.80 3.58
CA LEU A 34 -13.94 -4.06 4.31
C LEU A 34 -14.26 -3.90 5.80
N SER A 35 -15.02 -4.83 6.37
CA SER A 35 -15.21 -4.89 7.82
C SER A 35 -13.89 -5.14 8.56
N ASN A 36 -13.85 -4.83 9.86
CA ASN A 36 -12.67 -5.14 10.70
C ASN A 36 -12.32 -6.62 10.64
N THR A 37 -13.31 -7.51 10.73
CA THR A 37 -13.12 -8.96 10.69
C THR A 37 -12.52 -9.39 9.35
N SER A 38 -13.08 -8.90 8.24
CA SER A 38 -12.58 -9.22 6.90
C SER A 38 -11.16 -8.70 6.64
N LEU A 39 -10.82 -7.54 7.22
CA LEU A 39 -9.45 -7.02 7.16
C LEU A 39 -8.50 -7.93 7.96
N HIS A 40 -8.89 -8.36 9.15
CA HIS A 40 -8.11 -9.29 9.98
C HIS A 40 -7.90 -10.64 9.29
N GLU A 41 -8.95 -11.21 8.69
CA GLU A 41 -8.88 -12.44 7.89
C GLU A 41 -7.91 -12.29 6.72
N ARG A 42 -8.01 -11.20 5.94
CA ARG A 42 -7.09 -10.98 4.80
C ARG A 42 -5.64 -10.80 5.22
N ILE A 43 -5.38 -10.18 6.37
CA ILE A 43 -4.04 -10.09 6.97
C ILE A 43 -3.56 -11.49 7.36
N HIS A 44 -4.40 -12.31 7.99
CA HIS A 44 -4.08 -13.69 8.34
C HIS A 44 -3.77 -14.54 7.10
N ASP A 45 -4.56 -14.38 6.04
CA ASP A 45 -4.41 -15.08 4.76
C ASP A 45 -3.21 -14.57 3.93
N LYS A 46 -2.51 -13.52 4.41
CA LYS A 46 -1.40 -12.84 3.73
C LYS A 46 -1.79 -12.20 2.40
N THR A 47 -3.07 -11.94 2.17
CA THR A 47 -3.55 -11.27 0.96
C THR A 47 -3.69 -9.75 1.14
N MET A 48 -3.23 -9.24 2.27
CA MET A 48 -3.17 -7.83 2.63
C MET A 48 -1.80 -7.56 3.28
N PRO A 49 -1.22 -6.36 3.10
CA PRO A 49 0.05 -6.03 3.73
C PRO A 49 -0.06 -6.08 5.26
N PRO A 50 0.96 -6.61 5.95
CA PRO A 50 0.94 -6.70 7.40
C PRO A 50 1.07 -5.30 8.01
N PRO A 51 0.29 -5.00 9.07
CA PRO A 51 0.43 -3.76 9.81
C PRO A 51 1.83 -3.67 10.45
N PHE A 52 2.32 -2.45 10.64
CA PHE A 52 3.51 -2.17 11.44
C PHE A 52 3.13 -1.37 12.69
N SER A 53 3.94 -1.51 13.74
CA SER A 53 3.72 -0.76 14.98
C SER A 53 4.14 0.69 14.78
N LEU A 54 3.27 1.62 15.16
CA LEU A 54 3.57 3.06 15.24
C LEU A 54 4.02 3.47 16.65
N GLY A 55 4.21 2.49 17.55
CA GLY A 55 4.44 2.70 18.96
C GLY A 55 3.18 2.50 19.81
N GLY A 56 3.38 2.07 21.06
CA GLY A 56 2.29 1.74 21.98
C GLY A 56 1.35 0.66 21.42
N ARG A 57 0.03 0.89 21.54
CA ARG A 57 -1.02 -0.02 21.04
C ARG A 57 -1.49 0.34 19.61
N SER A 58 -0.76 1.21 18.93
CA SER A 58 -1.14 1.75 17.62
C SER A 58 -0.47 0.98 16.47
N VAL A 59 -1.26 0.67 15.44
CA VAL A 59 -0.77 0.07 14.20
C VAL A 59 -1.04 0.97 13.00
N GLY A 60 -0.17 0.88 12.00
CA GLY A 60 -0.26 1.58 10.73
C GLY A 60 -0.08 0.66 9.53
N PHE A 61 -0.54 1.14 8.38
CA PHE A 61 -0.37 0.52 7.06
C PHE A 61 0.16 1.57 6.09
N PHE A 62 0.98 1.19 5.12
CA PHE A 62 1.39 2.15 4.11
C PHE A 62 0.31 2.30 3.04
N GLU A 63 -0.05 3.54 2.72
CA GLU A 63 -1.11 3.83 1.75
C GLU A 63 -0.83 3.20 0.38
N HIS A 64 0.40 3.30 -0.12
CA HIS A 64 0.78 2.75 -1.41
C HIS A 64 0.67 1.22 -1.45
N GLU A 65 0.98 0.52 -0.36
CA GLU A 65 0.87 -0.95 -0.31
C GLU A 65 -0.61 -1.38 -0.37
N ILE A 66 -1.48 -0.70 0.37
CA ILE A 66 -2.93 -0.96 0.34
C ILE A 66 -3.48 -0.71 -1.07
N SER A 67 -3.10 0.41 -1.67
CA SER A 67 -3.55 0.79 -3.01
C SER A 67 -3.06 -0.22 -4.06
N ALA A 68 -1.80 -0.67 -3.97
CA ALA A 68 -1.23 -1.68 -4.86
C ALA A 68 -2.00 -3.01 -4.80
N VAL A 69 -2.35 -3.47 -3.60
CA VAL A 69 -3.15 -4.69 -3.42
C VAL A 69 -4.57 -4.52 -3.97
N LEU A 70 -5.20 -3.37 -3.74
CA LEU A 70 -6.53 -3.08 -4.30
C LEU A 70 -6.50 -3.06 -5.84
N MET A 71 -5.48 -2.46 -6.45
CA MET A 71 -5.30 -2.47 -7.90
C MET A 71 -5.05 -3.87 -8.46
N ALA A 72 -4.19 -4.66 -7.81
CA ALA A 72 -3.95 -6.05 -8.20
C ALA A 72 -5.25 -6.86 -8.18
N ARG A 73 -6.09 -6.66 -7.16
CA ARG A 73 -7.41 -7.29 -7.07
C ARG A 73 -8.39 -6.76 -8.11
N ALA A 74 -8.41 -5.46 -8.37
CA ALA A 74 -9.22 -4.86 -9.43
C ALA A 74 -8.81 -5.38 -10.83
N ALA A 75 -7.53 -5.71 -11.03
CA ALA A 75 -7.01 -6.34 -12.24
C ALA A 75 -7.32 -7.85 -12.32
N GLY A 76 -8.05 -8.43 -11.36
CA GLY A 76 -8.45 -9.84 -11.38
C GLY A 76 -7.33 -10.81 -10.98
N GLN A 77 -6.28 -10.35 -10.30
CA GLN A 77 -5.23 -11.25 -9.82
C GLN A 77 -5.77 -12.23 -8.77
N ASN A 78 -5.28 -13.47 -8.84
CA ASN A 78 -5.63 -14.49 -7.85
C ASN A 78 -4.89 -14.27 -6.52
N ASP A 79 -5.35 -14.93 -5.46
CA ASP A 79 -4.77 -14.74 -4.13
C ASP A 79 -3.29 -15.15 -4.05
N LYS A 80 -2.82 -16.07 -4.90
CA LYS A 80 -1.39 -16.45 -4.95
C LYS A 80 -0.53 -15.30 -5.49
N GLN A 81 -0.99 -14.63 -6.55
CA GLN A 81 -0.33 -13.46 -7.12
C GLN A 81 -0.34 -12.28 -6.15
N VAL A 82 -1.49 -12.02 -5.51
CA VAL A 82 -1.60 -10.96 -4.49
C VAL A 82 -0.67 -11.22 -3.31
N LYS A 83 -0.56 -12.47 -2.83
CA LYS A 83 0.39 -12.84 -1.76
C LYS A 83 1.84 -12.60 -2.18
N ALA A 84 2.20 -12.96 -3.41
CA ALA A 84 3.55 -12.71 -3.94
C ALA A 84 3.85 -11.20 -4.02
N LEU A 85 2.89 -10.41 -4.49
CA LEU A 85 2.99 -8.94 -4.53
C LEU A 85 3.17 -8.35 -3.13
N VAL A 86 2.38 -8.80 -2.14
CA VAL A 86 2.50 -8.34 -0.75
C VAL A 86 3.89 -8.65 -0.19
N SER A 87 4.41 -9.86 -0.40
CA SER A 87 5.77 -10.22 0.04
C SER A 87 6.81 -9.29 -0.58
N LEU A 88 6.73 -9.08 -1.90
CA LEU A 88 7.64 -8.19 -2.62
C LEU A 88 7.63 -6.76 -2.06
N LEU A 89 6.43 -6.21 -1.80
CA LEU A 89 6.29 -4.86 -1.23
C LEU A 89 6.90 -4.77 0.17
N VAL A 90 6.65 -5.76 1.03
CA VAL A 90 7.18 -5.82 2.40
C VAL A 90 8.70 -5.96 2.41
N ASP A 91 9.25 -6.76 1.50
CA ASP A 91 10.71 -6.93 1.37
C ASP A 91 11.35 -5.65 0.83
N LYS A 92 10.71 -4.99 -0.14
CA LYS A 92 11.20 -3.73 -0.69
C LYS A 92 11.26 -2.63 0.36
N ARG A 93 10.24 -2.48 1.22
CA ARG A 93 10.29 -1.48 2.29
C ARG A 93 11.39 -1.77 3.31
N LYS A 94 11.70 -3.04 3.59
CA LYS A 94 12.77 -3.43 4.53
C LYS A 94 14.14 -3.11 3.93
N GLU A 95 14.36 -3.47 2.67
CA GLU A 95 15.59 -3.16 1.94
C GLU A 95 15.86 -1.64 1.92
N LEU A 96 14.83 -0.84 1.60
CA LEU A 96 14.92 0.62 1.62
C LEU A 96 15.22 1.16 3.02
N ALA A 97 14.57 0.64 4.06
CA ALA A 97 14.83 1.06 5.44
C ALA A 97 16.27 0.71 5.87
N SER A 98 16.73 -0.52 5.59
CA SER A 98 18.08 -0.96 5.94
C SER A 98 19.16 -0.14 5.23
N SER A 99 19.03 0.06 3.91
CA SER A 99 19.97 0.86 3.14
C SER A 99 20.00 2.33 3.58
N PHE A 100 18.84 2.90 3.92
CA PHE A 100 18.74 4.25 4.45
C PHE A 100 19.43 4.39 5.82
N ILE A 101 19.19 3.45 6.73
CA ILE A 101 19.85 3.42 8.06
C ILE A 101 21.37 3.31 7.89
N GLN A 102 21.85 2.40 7.02
CA GLN A 102 23.27 2.22 6.75
C GLN A 102 23.93 3.50 6.22
N ARG A 103 23.25 4.23 5.34
CA ARG A 103 23.75 5.49 4.77
C ARG A 103 23.79 6.64 5.79
N ILE A 104 22.91 6.64 6.80
CA ILE A 104 22.93 7.66 7.86
C ILE A 104 24.02 7.39 8.90
N SER A 105 24.32 6.12 9.16
CA SER A 105 25.34 5.72 10.15
C SER A 105 26.79 5.84 9.65
N ALA A 106 27.00 6.12 8.37
CA ALA A 106 28.31 6.26 7.73
C ALA A 106 28.69 7.73 7.58
#